data_AF-A0A941VGT1-F1
#
_entry.id   AF-A0A941VGT1-F1
#
_cell.length_a   1.000
_cell.length_b   1.000
_cell.length_c   1.000
_cell.angle_alpha   90.00
_cell.angle_beta   90.00
_cell.angle_gamma   90.00
#
_symmetry.space_group_name_H-M   'P 1'
#
loop_
_entity.id
_entity.type
_entity.pdbx_description
1 polymer ?
#
loop_
_entity_poly.entity_id
_entity_poly.type
_entity_poly.pdbx_seq_one_letter_code
_entity_poly.pdbx_strand_id
1 'polypeptide(L)'
;MSRLADYLYAIAITLWVGALWAIGYMAAPVLFVYVADRSFAGMLAGKLFAIVSWLGIGCAGYLLAYLFFREGARAFKSLVLWLVVLMLLLSLAGHFGVTPIVEQLRAETARDVVQSVIRSRFQTWHGIASVLWLIQSVLGVALVTQVFRR
;
A
#
# COMPACT_ATOMS: atom_id res chain seq x y z
N MET A 1 -14.36 12.30 -24.47
CA MET A 1 -13.39 12.86 -23.50
C MET A 1 -12.11 12.02 -23.57
N SER A 2 -10.96 12.67 -23.46
CA SER A 2 -9.72 12.42 -24.20
C SER A 2 -9.06 11.04 -23.99
N ARG A 3 -8.57 10.42 -25.06
CA ARG A 3 -7.72 9.20 -25.03
C ARG A 3 -6.59 9.27 -24.01
N LEU A 4 -6.11 10.49 -23.71
CA LEU A 4 -5.15 10.79 -22.66
C LEU A 4 -5.61 10.32 -21.27
N ALA A 5 -6.88 10.51 -20.92
CA ALA A 5 -7.41 10.08 -19.63
C ALA A 5 -7.44 8.54 -19.51
N ASP A 6 -7.71 7.84 -20.62
CA ASP A 6 -7.68 6.37 -20.66
C ASP A 6 -6.24 5.84 -20.49
N TYR A 7 -5.26 6.49 -21.13
CA TYR A 7 -3.84 6.15 -20.92
C TYR A 7 -3.38 6.44 -19.50
N LEU A 8 -3.75 7.60 -18.94
CA LEU A 8 -3.42 7.95 -17.55
C LEU A 8 -4.07 6.99 -16.55
N TYR A 9 -5.28 6.50 -16.83
CA TYR A 9 -5.94 5.48 -16.03
C TYR A 9 -5.13 4.17 -15.98
N ALA A 10 -4.68 3.68 -17.14
CA ALA A 10 -3.84 2.49 -17.22
C ALA A 10 -2.47 2.71 -16.54
N ILE A 11 -1.86 3.88 -16.74
CA ILE A 11 -0.59 4.24 -16.09
C ILE A 11 -0.75 4.30 -14.57
N ALA A 12 -1.84 4.87 -14.05
CA ALA A 12 -2.08 4.93 -12.61
C ALA A 12 -2.24 3.55 -11.98
N ILE A 13 -2.94 2.62 -12.65
CA ILE A 13 -3.08 1.24 -12.17
C ILE A 13 -1.73 0.52 -12.18
N THR A 14 -1.00 0.61 -13.30
CA THR A 14 0.30 -0.05 -13.43
C THR A 14 1.32 0.50 -12.44
N LEU A 15 1.31 1.82 -12.21
CA LEU A 15 2.16 2.47 -11.22
C LEU A 15 1.82 1.99 -9.80
N TRP A 16 0.53 1.94 -9.44
CA TRP A 16 0.11 1.52 -8.10
C TRP A 16 0.38 0.03 -7.84
N VAL A 17 -0.11 -0.85 -8.72
CA VAL A 17 0.06 -2.31 -8.58
C VAL A 17 1.53 -2.69 -8.74
N GLY A 18 2.24 -2.09 -9.68
CA GLY A 18 3.67 -2.31 -9.89
C GLY A 18 4.50 -1.88 -8.69
N ALA A 19 4.24 -0.71 -8.10
CA ALA A 19 4.93 -0.26 -6.89
C ALA A 19 4.67 -1.17 -5.68
N LEU A 20 3.42 -1.62 -5.49
CA LEU A 20 3.08 -2.59 -4.45
C LEU A 20 3.93 -3.86 -4.56
N TRP A 21 4.10 -4.37 -5.78
CA TRP A 21 4.83 -5.61 -6.01
C TRP A 21 6.34 -5.42 -5.89
N ALA A 22 6.87 -4.38 -6.53
CA ALA A 22 8.29 -4.07 -6.49
C ALA A 22 8.76 -3.85 -5.04
N ILE A 23 8.01 -3.09 -4.24
CA ILE A 23 8.42 -2.84 -2.86
C ILE A 23 8.18 -4.04 -1.95
N GLY A 24 7.03 -4.72 -2.07
CA GLY A 24 6.69 -5.84 -1.20
C GLY A 24 7.50 -7.11 -1.43
N TYR A 25 7.74 -7.48 -2.68
CA TYR A 25 8.38 -8.76 -3.03
C TYR A 25 9.84 -8.64 -3.46
N MET A 26 10.30 -7.45 -3.84
CA MET A 26 11.70 -7.26 -4.25
C MET A 26 12.46 -6.42 -3.24
N ALA A 27 12.05 -5.16 -3.02
CA ALA A 27 12.80 -4.24 -2.18
C ALA A 27 12.87 -4.73 -0.73
N ALA A 28 11.74 -5.07 -0.11
CA ALA A 28 11.74 -5.50 1.29
C ALA A 28 12.63 -6.74 1.53
N PRO A 29 12.52 -7.85 0.78
CA PRO A 29 13.43 -8.99 0.94
C PRO A 29 14.91 -8.64 0.72
N VAL A 30 15.22 -7.84 -0.31
CA VAL A 30 16.60 -7.40 -0.59
C VAL A 30 17.15 -6.59 0.59
N LEU A 31 16.36 -5.69 1.17
CA LEU A 31 16.78 -4.92 2.35
C LEU A 31 17.09 -5.82 3.55
N PHE A 32 16.26 -6.83 3.83
CA PHE A 32 16.50 -7.73 4.97
C PHE A 32 17.64 -8.73 4.74
N VAL A 33 17.99 -9.04 3.49
CA VAL A 33 19.10 -9.93 3.14
C VAL A 33 20.44 -9.19 3.15
N TYR A 34 20.51 -8.01 2.55
CA TYR A 34 21.79 -7.32 2.30
C TYR A 34 22.17 -6.29 3.38
N VAL A 35 21.21 -5.78 4.17
CA VAL A 35 21.51 -4.82 5.24
C VAL A 35 21.82 -5.59 6.54
N ALA A 36 23.06 -5.46 7.03
CA ALA A 36 23.51 -6.13 8.25
C ALA A 36 22.72 -5.71 9.51
N ASP A 37 22.32 -4.44 9.59
CA ASP A 37 21.46 -3.94 10.66
C ASP A 37 19.96 -4.10 10.33
N ARG A 38 19.33 -5.09 10.96
CA ARG A 38 17.89 -5.37 10.81
C ARG A 38 16.99 -4.21 11.26
N SER A 39 17.44 -3.38 12.21
CA SER A 39 16.71 -2.21 12.66
C SER A 39 16.66 -1.13 11.58
N PHE A 40 17.81 -0.91 10.93
CA PHE A 40 17.92 0.01 9.80
C PHE A 40 17.14 -0.48 8.58
N ALA A 41 17.21 -1.78 8.26
CA ALA A 41 16.44 -2.41 7.19
C ALA A 41 14.92 -2.21 7.40
N GLY A 42 14.44 -2.45 8.63
CA GLY A 42 13.03 -2.25 8.98
C GLY A 42 12.59 -0.79 8.88
N MET A 43 13.46 0.17 9.24
CA MET A 43 13.19 1.59 9.06
C MET A 43 13.02 1.97 7.59
N LEU A 44 13.93 1.52 6.72
CA LEU A 44 13.86 1.78 5.29
C LEU A 44 12.64 1.11 4.67
N ALA A 45 12.34 -0.14 5.01
CA ALA A 45 11.15 -0.85 4.55
C ALA A 45 9.88 -0.06 4.93
N GLY A 46 9.79 0.43 6.17
CA GLY A 46 8.69 1.30 6.61
C GLY A 46 8.55 2.57 5.79
N LYS A 47 9.66 3.25 5.46
CA LYS A 47 9.65 4.44 4.59
C LYS A 47 9.20 4.12 3.17
N LEU A 48 9.66 3.01 2.59
CA LEU A 48 9.23 2.56 1.26
C LEU A 48 7.74 2.24 1.24
N PHE A 49 7.24 1.57 2.27
CA PHE A 49 5.80 1.32 2.43
C PHE A 49 5.00 2.62 2.56
N ALA A 50 5.47 3.61 3.32
CA ALA A 50 4.82 4.91 3.41
C ALA A 50 4.76 5.63 2.05
N ILE A 51 5.84 5.58 1.26
CA ILE A 51 5.86 6.15 -0.09
C ILE A 51 4.83 5.48 -0.99
N VAL A 52 4.76 4.14 -0.97
CA VAL A 52 3.77 3.39 -1.76
C VAL A 52 2.35 3.65 -1.28
N SER A 53 2.13 3.85 0.03
CA SER A 53 0.81 4.22 0.55
C SER A 53 0.37 5.59 0.03
N TRP A 54 1.24 6.60 0.06
CA TRP A 54 0.95 7.92 -0.51
C TRP A 54 0.69 7.85 -2.03
N LEU A 55 1.52 7.09 -2.74
CA LEU A 55 1.35 6.83 -4.17
C LEU A 55 -0.01 6.18 -4.44
N GLY A 56 -0.37 5.16 -3.64
CA GLY A 56 -1.63 4.44 -3.75
C GLY A 56 -2.84 5.33 -3.46
N ILE A 57 -2.77 6.22 -2.48
CA ILE A 57 -3.83 7.21 -2.20
C ILE A 57 -3.99 8.15 -3.40
N GLY A 58 -2.88 8.65 -3.96
CA GLY A 58 -2.91 9.50 -5.15
C GLY A 58 -3.51 8.81 -6.38
N CYS A 59 -3.05 7.58 -6.66
CA CYS A 59 -3.58 6.76 -7.75
C CYS A 59 -5.07 6.45 -7.55
N ALA A 60 -5.48 6.01 -6.36
CA ALA A 60 -6.87 5.73 -6.03
C ALA A 60 -7.78 6.95 -6.21
N GLY A 61 -7.35 8.13 -5.73
CA GLY A 61 -8.08 9.37 -5.89
C GLY A 61 -8.29 9.71 -7.37
N TYR A 62 -7.25 9.56 -8.19
CA TYR A 62 -7.35 9.76 -9.64
C TYR A 62 -8.29 8.74 -10.30
N LEU A 63 -8.15 7.46 -9.97
CA LEU A 63 -8.99 6.36 -10.48
C LEU A 63 -10.48 6.58 -10.14
N LEU A 64 -10.79 6.99 -8.91
CA LEU A 64 -12.15 7.28 -8.47
C LEU A 64 -12.71 8.51 -9.17
N ALA A 65 -11.94 9.60 -9.27
CA ALA A 65 -12.36 10.78 -10.02
C ALA A 65 -12.67 10.40 -11.48
N TYR A 66 -11.79 9.66 -12.13
CA TYR A 66 -11.98 9.19 -13.50
C TYR A 66 -13.25 8.34 -13.67
N LEU A 67 -13.48 7.37 -12.78
CA LEU A 67 -14.70 6.54 -12.78
C LEU A 67 -15.97 7.39 -12.58
N PHE A 68 -15.93 8.36 -11.68
CA PHE A 68 -17.07 9.23 -11.39
C PHE A 68 -17.38 10.17 -12.55
N PHE A 69 -16.35 10.76 -13.19
CA PHE A 69 -16.53 11.62 -14.36
C PHE A 69 -16.99 10.84 -15.61
N ARG A 70 -16.56 9.58 -15.77
CA ARG A 70 -16.91 8.77 -16.94
C ARG A 70 -18.27 8.07 -16.82
N GLU A 71 -18.60 7.53 -15.64
CA GLU A 71 -19.79 6.70 -15.44
C GLU A 71 -20.84 7.30 -14.49
N GLY A 72 -20.51 8.37 -13.77
CA GLY A 72 -21.41 9.02 -12.82
C GLY A 72 -21.99 8.01 -11.81
N ALA A 73 -23.31 8.03 -11.62
CA ALA A 73 -24.00 7.12 -10.71
C ALA A 73 -23.90 5.63 -11.12
N ARG A 74 -23.59 5.31 -12.38
CA ARG A 74 -23.37 3.91 -12.81
C ARG A 74 -22.07 3.34 -12.25
N ALA A 75 -21.11 4.19 -11.87
CA ALA A 75 -19.85 3.76 -11.28
C ALA A 75 -20.07 2.96 -9.98
N PHE A 76 -21.12 3.24 -9.20
CA PHE A 76 -21.46 2.49 -7.98
C PHE A 76 -21.81 1.01 -8.24
N LYS A 77 -22.22 0.66 -9.46
CA LYS A 77 -22.46 -0.74 -9.87
C LYS A 77 -21.20 -1.42 -10.40
N SER A 78 -20.11 -0.67 -10.60
CA SER A 78 -18.86 -1.21 -11.12
C SER A 78 -18.05 -1.85 -10.00
N LEU A 79 -17.67 -3.11 -10.21
CA LEU A 79 -16.81 -3.84 -9.27
C LEU A 79 -15.41 -3.20 -9.18
N VAL A 80 -14.95 -2.53 -10.25
CA VAL A 80 -13.70 -1.76 -10.28
C VAL A 80 -13.70 -0.63 -9.25
N LEU A 81 -14.82 0.10 -9.09
CA LEU A 81 -14.92 1.16 -8.09
C LEU A 81 -14.78 0.58 -6.68
N TRP A 82 -15.48 -0.51 -6.39
CA TRP A 82 -15.37 -1.19 -5.10
C TRP A 82 -13.97 -1.72 -4.80
N LEU A 83 -13.26 -2.25 -5.81
CA LEU A 83 -11.87 -2.67 -5.65
C LEU A 83 -10.97 -1.49 -5.32
N VAL A 84 -11.08 -0.37 -6.04
CA VAL A 84 -10.28 0.84 -5.78
C VAL A 84 -10.59 1.42 -4.40
N VAL A 85 -11.86 1.50 -4.01
CA VAL A 85 -12.29 1.96 -2.68
C VAL A 85 -11.72 1.05 -1.59
N LEU A 86 -11.83 -0.27 -1.75
CA LEU A 86 -11.31 -1.23 -0.79
C LEU A 86 -9.79 -1.12 -0.66
N MET A 87 -9.06 -1.06 -1.78
CA MET A 87 -7.60 -0.86 -1.76
C MET A 87 -7.20 0.48 -1.16
N LEU A 88 -7.98 1.54 -1.37
CA LEU A 88 -7.76 2.85 -0.74
C LEU A 88 -7.97 2.77 0.78
N LEU A 89 -9.05 2.12 1.23
CA LEU A 89 -9.30 1.91 2.66
C LEU A 89 -8.19 1.10 3.32
N LEU A 90 -7.67 0.05 2.64
CA LEU A 90 -6.51 -0.69 3.12
C LEU A 90 -5.24 0.19 3.17
N SER A 91 -4.96 0.99 2.14
CA SER A 91 -3.81 1.92 2.15
C SER A 91 -3.91 2.94 3.28
N LEU A 92 -5.12 3.48 3.52
CA LEU A 92 -5.37 4.42 4.61
C LEU A 92 -5.25 3.74 5.98
N ALA A 93 -5.82 2.56 6.15
CA ALA A 93 -5.69 1.78 7.39
C ALA A 93 -4.22 1.39 7.65
N GLY A 94 -3.47 1.05 6.61
CA GLY A 94 -2.03 0.80 6.68
C GLY A 94 -1.26 2.05 7.08
N HIS A 95 -1.50 3.18 6.41
CA HIS A 95 -0.75 4.41 6.65
C HIS A 95 -1.11 5.12 7.96
N PHE A 96 -2.40 5.30 8.24
CA PHE A 96 -2.86 5.97 9.46
C PHE A 96 -2.95 5.03 10.67
N GLY A 97 -3.06 3.72 10.46
CA GLY A 97 -3.08 2.75 11.56
C GLY A 97 -1.68 2.30 11.96
N VAL A 98 -0.85 1.86 11.00
CA VAL A 98 0.41 1.18 11.33
C VAL A 98 1.56 2.18 11.56
N THR A 99 1.67 3.22 10.74
CA THR A 99 2.79 4.17 10.79
C THR A 99 2.90 4.94 12.12
N PRO A 100 1.83 5.56 12.68
CA PRO A 100 1.95 6.31 13.93
C PRO A 100 2.16 5.40 15.15
N ILE A 101 1.63 4.17 15.13
CA ILE A 101 1.83 3.20 16.21
C ILE A 101 3.30 2.75 16.26
N VAL A 102 3.92 2.52 15.09
CA VAL A 102 5.34 2.17 14.99
C VAL A 102 6.25 3.32 15.41
N GLU A 103 5.90 4.57 15.06
CA GLU A 103 6.64 5.76 15.51
C GLU A 103 6.51 6.02 17.02
N GLN A 104 5.31 5.86 17.60
CA GLN A 104 5.10 5.97 19.04
C GLN A 104 5.88 4.90 19.82
N LEU A 105 5.81 3.64 19.38
CA LEU A 105 6.61 2.55 19.97
C LEU A 105 8.11 2.80 19.86
N ARG A 106 8.56 3.45 18.79
CA ARG A 106 9.97 3.82 18.57
C ARG A 106 10.42 4.98 19.47
N ALA A 107 9.55 5.95 19.74
CA ALA A 107 9.85 7.07 20.64
C ALA A 107 9.95 6.62 22.11
N GLU A 108 9.19 5.60 22.51
CA GLU A 108 9.29 4.97 23.84
C GLU A 108 10.53 4.08 23.98
N THR A 109 11.04 3.49 22.88
CA THR A 109 12.26 2.66 22.91
C THR A 109 13.54 3.44 23.22
N ALA A 110 13.54 4.75 23.01
CA ALA A 110 14.69 5.61 23.28
C ALA A 110 14.90 5.88 24.78
N ARG A 111 13.93 5.56 25.65
CA ARG A 111 14.00 5.86 27.09
C ARG A 111 14.19 4.65 28.00
N ASP A 112 13.79 3.42 27.63
CA ASP A 112 13.86 2.30 28.58
C ASP A 112 14.11 0.89 28.00
N VAL A 113 14.86 0.12 28.79
CA VAL A 113 15.69 -1.06 28.52
C VAL A 113 14.94 -2.39 28.24
N VAL A 114 13.70 -2.41 27.74
CA VAL A 114 12.97 -3.69 27.52
C VAL A 114 12.90 -4.10 26.04
N GLN A 115 14.02 -4.62 25.51
CA GLN A 115 14.17 -5.05 24.11
C GLN A 115 13.26 -6.23 23.69
N SER A 116 12.73 -7.04 24.61
CA SER A 116 11.98 -8.27 24.28
C SER A 116 10.51 -8.04 23.94
N VAL A 117 9.82 -7.15 24.67
CA VAL A 117 8.38 -6.87 24.48
C VAL A 117 8.14 -6.03 23.23
N ILE A 118 9.01 -5.05 22.97
CA ILE A 118 8.93 -4.20 21.77
C ILE A 118 9.24 -5.01 20.51
N ARG A 119 10.19 -5.97 20.56
CA ARG A 119 10.48 -6.86 19.43
C ARG A 119 9.31 -7.76 19.06
N SER A 120 8.55 -8.24 20.05
CA SER A 120 7.33 -9.02 19.82
C SER A 120 6.22 -8.20 19.17
N ARG A 121 5.98 -6.97 19.66
CA ARG A 121 4.98 -6.06 19.07
C ARG A 121 5.38 -5.60 17.66
N PHE A 122 6.67 -5.33 17.44
CA PHE A 122 7.19 -5.02 16.11
C PHE A 122 6.96 -6.18 15.14
N GLN A 123 7.17 -7.44 15.56
CA GLN A 123 6.87 -8.61 14.74
C GLN A 123 5.37 -8.80 14.46
N THR A 124 4.49 -8.59 15.45
CA THR A 124 3.04 -8.71 15.24
C THR A 124 2.53 -7.65 14.26
N TRP A 125 2.94 -6.40 14.42
CA TRP A 125 2.60 -5.32 13.49
C TRP A 125 3.21 -5.53 12.11
N HIS A 126 4.41 -6.11 12.02
CA HIS A 126 5.05 -6.46 10.75
C HIS A 126 4.31 -7.60 10.03
N GLY A 127 3.80 -8.59 10.78
CA GLY A 127 2.94 -9.65 10.25
C GLY A 127 1.61 -9.09 9.74
N ILE A 128 0.95 -8.22 10.51
CA ILE A 128 -0.29 -7.55 10.09
C ILE A 128 -0.06 -6.71 8.83
N ALA A 129 1.04 -5.94 8.78
CA ALA A 129 1.41 -5.17 7.60
C ALA A 129 1.67 -6.07 6.38
N SER A 130 2.32 -7.21 6.56
CA SER A 130 2.56 -8.20 5.49
C SER A 130 1.25 -8.80 4.96
N VAL A 131 0.31 -9.12 5.84
CA VAL A 131 -1.01 -9.65 5.45
C VAL A 131 -1.83 -8.59 4.73
N LEU A 132 -1.86 -7.35 5.23
CA LEU A 132 -2.49 -6.22 4.54
C LEU A 132 -1.89 -6.03 3.15
N TRP A 133 -0.57 -6.11 3.04
CA TRP A 133 0.13 -6.00 1.76
C TRP A 133 -0.20 -7.14 0.80
N LEU A 134 -0.30 -8.37 1.31
CA LEU A 134 -0.68 -9.54 0.53
C LEU A 134 -2.10 -9.39 -0.02
N ILE A 135 -3.05 -8.97 0.83
CA ILE A 135 -4.44 -8.70 0.43
C ILE A 135 -4.45 -7.60 -0.64
N GLN A 136 -3.71 -6.52 -0.43
CA GLN A 136 -3.63 -5.42 -1.37
C GLN A 136 -2.99 -5.84 -2.71
N SER A 137 -2.01 -6.73 -2.68
CA SER A 137 -1.39 -7.32 -3.88
C SER A 137 -2.40 -8.17 -4.68
N VAL A 138 -3.18 -9.03 -4.00
CA VAL A 138 -4.24 -9.84 -4.63
C VAL A 138 -5.35 -8.95 -5.21
N LEU A 139 -5.78 -7.93 -4.47
CA LEU A 139 -6.75 -6.95 -4.96
C LEU A 139 -6.21 -6.18 -6.18
N GLY A 140 -4.92 -5.87 -6.22
CA GLY A 140 -4.26 -5.26 -7.38
C GLY A 140 -4.35 -6.13 -8.64
N VAL A 141 -4.16 -7.45 -8.52
CA VAL A 141 -4.35 -8.40 -9.64
C VAL A 141 -5.82 -8.44 -10.06
N ALA A 142 -6.73 -8.51 -9.10
CA ALA A 142 -8.16 -8.48 -9.40
C ALA A 142 -8.54 -7.19 -10.16
N LEU A 143 -7.98 -6.05 -9.76
CA LEU A 143 -8.18 -4.77 -10.45
C LEU A 143 -7.66 -4.81 -11.89
N VAL A 144 -6.43 -5.27 -12.10
CA VAL A 144 -5.84 -5.38 -13.46
C VAL A 144 -6.66 -6.31 -14.35
N THR A 145 -7.02 -7.49 -13.85
CA THR A 145 -7.82 -8.47 -14.62
C THR A 145 -9.23 -7.99 -14.92
N GLN A 146 -9.86 -7.24 -14.01
CA GLN A 146 -11.16 -6.61 -14.24
C GLN A 146 -11.09 -5.51 -15.30
N VAL A 147 -10.03 -4.71 -15.28
CA VAL A 147 -9.81 -3.64 -16.27
C VAL A 147 -9.54 -4.20 -17.65
N PHE A 148 -8.77 -5.29 -17.77
CA PHE A 148 -8.55 -5.98 -19.05
C PHE A 148 -9.78 -6.70 -19.60
N ARG A 149 -10.76 -7.02 -18.76
CA ARG A 149 -12.03 -7.66 -19.16
C ARG A 149 -13.09 -6.68 -19.65
N ARG A 150 -12.92 -5.38 -19.40
CA ARG A 150 -13.83 -4.31 -19.80
C ARG A 150 -13.49 -3.78 -21.18
#